data_AF-A0AAE1R669-F1
#
_entry.id   AF-A0AAE1R669-F1
#
_cell.length_a   1.000
_cell.length_b   1.000
_cell.length_c   1.000
_cell.angle_alpha   90.00
_cell.angle_beta   90.00
_cell.angle_gamma   90.00
#
_symmetry.space_group_name_H-M   'P 1'
#
loop_
_entity.id
_entity.type
_entity.pdbx_description
1 polymer ?
#
loop_
_entity_poly.entity_id
_entity_poly.type
_entity_poly.pdbx_seq_one_letter_code
_entity_poly.pdbx_strand_id
1 'polypeptide(L)'
;MGNSKSSVAFKKDGGRAMKNSSSEELDSYYPVRPECLADVPKTRFKARVGKTLSERRWKAAFSKEGYLDIAGVLRRIQRGGIHPSIKGAAWEFLLGCFDPESTFEERNQLRQQRREQYAAWKSECQKIVPVIGSGKFITSAIVSDDGQPIASEDGQPIESAATTINSQDNNDAVPADNGDYDKKMLQWKLSLHQIGLDVVRTDRTLVFYENEANQAELWDVLAVYAWMDNDIGYVQGMSDICSPMVILLENEADAYWCFERAMRRLRENFKCSTNSIGVQSQLSTLAQIVKTVDPKLHQHLEELDGGEYLFAFRMLMVLFRREFSFVDSLYLWEVMWAMEYNPNIYSSYDDKRRPLLSELLYDDKPNDKHKLKEYGKFERNNLKTGAAEQNSALSVFLVASVLETKHRQLMKEAKGLDDVVQILGEISGNLDARKALDEALKVHKKYMKQAKKS
;
A
#
# COMPACT_ATOMS: atom_id res chain seq x y z
N MET A 1 -20.33 3.40 27.72
CA MET A 1 -19.39 4.35 28.37
C MET A 1 -18.26 4.60 27.38
N GLY A 2 -18.24 5.79 26.78
CA GLY A 2 -17.35 6.11 25.67
C GLY A 2 -15.96 6.52 26.13
N ASN A 3 -14.92 5.86 25.59
CA ASN A 3 -13.54 6.32 25.71
C ASN A 3 -13.26 7.35 24.62
N SER A 4 -13.19 8.62 25.02
CA SER A 4 -12.65 9.70 24.20
C SER A 4 -11.15 9.51 24.01
N LYS A 5 -10.69 9.50 22.76
CA LYS A 5 -9.26 9.67 22.43
C LYS A 5 -8.83 11.05 22.93
N SER A 6 -7.83 11.06 23.81
CA SER A 6 -7.38 12.23 24.57
C SER A 6 -6.87 13.35 23.66
N SER A 7 -7.50 14.53 23.73
CA SER A 7 -6.95 15.77 23.15
C SER A 7 -5.76 16.25 23.98
N VAL A 8 -4.57 16.33 23.38
CA VAL A 8 -3.38 16.89 24.05
C VAL A 8 -3.49 18.41 24.06
N ALA A 9 -3.54 18.99 25.27
CA ALA A 9 -3.61 20.42 25.52
C ALA A 9 -2.23 21.10 25.33
N PHE A 10 -2.19 22.18 24.55
CA PHE A 10 -1.01 23.04 24.38
C PHE A 10 -0.77 23.91 25.62
N LYS A 11 0.37 23.72 26.29
CA LYS A 11 0.95 24.73 27.20
C LYS A 11 1.97 25.56 26.43
N LYS A 12 1.76 26.87 26.35
CA LYS A 12 2.74 27.84 25.86
C LYS A 12 3.79 28.06 26.95
N ASP A 13 5.06 27.86 26.63
CA ASP A 13 6.13 28.59 27.29
C ASP A 13 7.20 29.00 26.26
N GLY A 14 7.73 30.21 26.47
CA GLY A 14 8.41 31.00 25.47
C GLY A 14 9.88 30.62 25.22
N GLY A 15 10.27 30.76 23.94
CA GLY A 15 11.56 31.33 23.56
C GLY A 15 12.77 30.38 23.46
N ARG A 16 12.87 29.58 22.38
CA ARG A 16 14.18 29.26 21.76
C ARG A 16 14.06 28.69 20.33
N ALA A 17 14.86 29.25 19.41
CA ALA A 17 15.36 28.71 18.13
C ALA A 17 14.36 28.10 17.10
N MET A 18 13.95 28.94 16.15
CA MET A 18 12.98 28.66 15.07
C MET A 18 13.50 27.81 13.88
N LYS A 19 14.46 26.90 14.09
CA LYS A 19 15.01 26.03 13.02
C LYS A 19 14.71 24.52 13.17
N ASN A 20 14.15 24.07 14.30
CA ASN A 20 13.83 22.66 14.55
C ASN A 20 12.33 22.32 14.64
N SER A 21 11.44 23.32 14.77
CA SER A 21 10.01 23.11 15.06
C SER A 21 9.29 22.16 14.10
N SER A 22 9.59 22.20 12.80
CA SER A 22 8.88 21.36 11.81
C SER A 22 9.24 19.88 11.85
N SER A 23 10.43 19.54 12.39
CA SER A 23 10.85 18.13 12.53
C SER A 23 10.28 17.56 13.82
N GLU A 24 10.38 18.31 14.92
CA GLU A 24 9.81 17.94 16.22
C GLU A 24 8.28 17.78 16.14
N GLU A 25 7.60 18.62 15.36
CA GLU A 25 6.17 18.48 15.08
C GLU A 25 5.86 17.19 14.31
N LEU A 26 6.68 16.80 13.32
CA LEU A 26 6.48 15.54 12.58
C LEU A 26 6.73 14.30 13.45
N ASP A 27 7.78 14.33 14.27
CA ASP A 27 8.14 13.25 15.19
C ASP A 27 7.06 13.04 16.27
N SER A 28 6.23 14.06 16.54
CA SER A 28 5.06 13.94 17.42
C SER A 28 3.90 13.14 16.83
N TYR A 29 3.76 13.08 15.49
CA TYR A 29 2.70 12.31 14.83
C TYR A 29 3.03 10.82 14.74
N TYR A 30 4.32 10.48 14.61
CA TYR A 30 4.78 9.09 14.46
C TYR A 30 5.94 8.82 15.43
N PRO A 31 5.68 8.80 16.74
CA PRO A 31 6.72 8.62 17.74
C PRO A 31 7.44 7.28 17.55
N VAL A 32 8.77 7.35 17.53
CA VAL A 32 9.67 6.20 17.47
C VAL A 32 10.11 5.84 18.89
N ARG A 33 10.20 4.55 19.17
CA ARG A 33 10.65 4.03 20.47
C ARG A 33 12.07 4.53 20.78
N PRO A 34 12.35 5.05 21.99
CA PRO A 34 13.64 5.65 22.33
C PRO A 34 14.84 4.73 22.03
N GLU A 35 14.71 3.44 22.30
CA GLU A 35 15.72 2.40 22.06
C GLU A 35 15.98 2.13 20.57
N CYS A 36 15.06 2.49 19.67
CA CYS A 36 15.20 2.28 18.23
C CYS A 36 15.70 3.53 17.48
N LEU A 37 15.86 4.68 18.13
CA LEU A 37 16.19 5.94 17.48
C LEU A 37 17.52 5.90 16.70
N ALA A 38 18.48 5.08 17.13
CA ALA A 38 19.76 4.93 16.44
C ALA A 38 19.66 4.11 15.15
N ASP A 39 18.70 3.19 15.08
CA ASP A 39 18.56 2.21 14.00
C ASP A 39 17.53 2.63 12.95
N VAL A 40 16.70 3.63 13.25
CA VAL A 40 15.66 4.12 12.33
C VAL A 40 16.26 5.13 11.34
N PRO A 41 16.02 4.95 10.02
CA PRO A 41 16.38 5.93 9.01
C PRO A 41 15.86 7.34 9.32
N LYS A 42 16.72 8.33 9.15
CA LYS A 42 16.34 9.74 9.39
C LYS A 42 15.33 10.21 8.35
N THR A 43 14.20 10.72 8.82
CA THR A 43 13.17 11.35 7.98
C THR A 43 13.73 12.57 7.25
N ARG A 44 13.53 12.61 5.92
CA ARG A 44 13.91 13.76 5.08
C ARG A 44 12.73 14.65 4.71
N PHE A 45 11.51 14.12 4.73
CA PHE A 45 10.30 14.89 4.54
C PHE A 45 10.18 15.98 5.62
N LYS A 46 9.89 17.20 5.16
CA LYS A 46 9.57 18.33 6.03
C LYS A 46 8.36 19.06 5.49
N ALA A 47 7.38 19.32 6.35
CA ALA A 47 6.24 20.15 6.00
C ALA A 47 6.73 21.55 5.63
N ARG A 48 6.33 22.05 4.46
CA ARG A 48 6.77 23.34 3.92
C ARG A 48 5.58 24.28 3.78
N VAL A 49 5.62 25.40 4.49
CA VAL A 49 4.60 26.44 4.43
C VAL A 49 4.34 26.86 2.98
N GLY A 50 3.07 26.88 2.59
CA GLY A 50 2.63 27.24 1.24
C GLY A 50 2.81 26.15 0.17
N LYS A 51 3.60 25.10 0.43
CA LYS A 51 3.82 23.98 -0.51
C LYS A 51 3.07 22.72 -0.10
N THR A 52 3.23 22.27 1.15
CA THR A 52 2.56 21.08 1.69
C THR A 52 1.05 21.34 1.81
N LEU A 53 0.24 20.34 1.48
CA LEU A 53 -1.21 20.42 1.66
C LEU A 53 -1.53 20.44 3.16
N SER A 54 -1.89 21.62 3.68
CA SER A 54 -2.28 21.80 5.08
C SER A 54 -3.76 21.54 5.28
N GLU A 55 -4.17 21.28 6.51
CA GLU A 55 -5.58 21.11 6.88
C GLU A 55 -6.46 22.27 6.44
N ARG A 56 -6.01 23.51 6.61
CA ARG A 56 -6.74 24.71 6.14
C ARG A 56 -6.98 24.67 4.62
N ARG A 57 -5.98 24.24 3.85
CA ARG A 57 -6.08 24.16 2.38
C ARG A 57 -6.92 22.96 1.94
N TRP A 58 -6.89 21.88 2.70
CA TRP A 58 -7.76 20.72 2.51
C TRP A 58 -9.23 21.09 2.71
N LYS A 59 -9.58 21.71 3.83
CA LYS A 59 -10.94 22.20 4.11
C LYS A 59 -11.42 23.17 3.02
N ALA A 60 -10.56 24.07 2.57
CA ALA A 60 -10.89 25.04 1.51
C ALA A 60 -10.94 24.43 0.09
N ALA A 61 -10.58 23.16 -0.10
CA ALA A 61 -10.68 22.49 -1.40
C ALA A 61 -12.08 21.89 -1.65
N PHE A 62 -12.93 21.86 -0.63
CA PHE A 62 -14.31 21.39 -0.76
C PHE A 62 -15.27 22.55 -1.09
N SER A 63 -16.29 22.25 -1.89
CA SER A 63 -17.48 23.08 -2.04
C SER A 63 -18.34 23.02 -0.76
N LYS A 64 -19.43 23.81 -0.73
CA LYS A 64 -20.37 23.81 0.39
C LYS A 64 -21.09 22.46 0.53
N GLU A 65 -21.35 21.81 -0.60
CA GLU A 65 -22.03 20.52 -0.71
C GLU A 65 -21.07 19.33 -0.46
N GLY A 66 -19.76 19.55 -0.64
CA GLY A 66 -18.72 18.56 -0.35
C GLY A 66 -17.99 17.99 -1.56
N TYR A 67 -18.21 18.53 -2.75
CA TYR A 67 -17.40 18.22 -3.93
C TYR A 67 -15.95 18.68 -3.75
N LEU A 68 -14.98 17.85 -4.11
CA LEU A 68 -13.55 18.13 -3.93
C LEU A 68 -12.91 18.69 -5.21
N ASP A 69 -12.20 19.82 -5.11
CA ASP A 69 -11.25 20.27 -6.15
C ASP A 69 -10.03 19.34 -6.20
N ILE A 70 -10.22 18.14 -6.77
CA ILE A 70 -9.19 17.11 -6.86
C ILE A 70 -7.98 17.61 -7.67
N ALA A 71 -8.22 18.37 -8.74
CA ALA A 71 -7.15 18.95 -9.54
C ALA A 71 -6.26 19.89 -8.71
N GLY A 72 -6.84 20.73 -7.85
CA GLY A 72 -6.14 21.60 -6.91
C GLY A 72 -5.37 20.85 -5.85
N VAL A 73 -5.98 19.81 -5.28
CA VAL A 73 -5.37 18.91 -4.29
C VAL A 73 -4.15 18.20 -4.87
N LEU A 74 -4.29 17.51 -6.00
CA LEU A 74 -3.20 16.79 -6.67
C LEU A 74 -2.00 17.70 -6.94
N ARG A 75 -2.24 18.93 -7.43
CA ARG A 75 -1.17 19.92 -7.67
C ARG A 75 -0.40 20.30 -6.41
N ARG A 76 -1.03 20.26 -5.23
CA ARG A 76 -0.36 20.56 -3.95
C ARG A 76 0.42 19.35 -3.46
N ILE A 77 -0.18 18.16 -3.51
CA ILE A 77 0.48 16.91 -3.12
C ILE A 77 1.76 16.70 -3.93
N GLN A 78 1.68 16.84 -5.26
CA GLN A 78 2.84 16.72 -6.15
C GLN A 78 3.94 17.77 -5.90
N ARG A 79 3.65 18.89 -5.23
CA ARG A 79 4.63 19.94 -4.90
C ARG A 79 5.28 19.77 -3.53
N GLY A 80 4.52 19.28 -2.55
CA GLY A 80 4.92 19.34 -1.15
C GLY A 80 4.39 18.25 -0.23
N GLY A 81 3.71 17.24 -0.76
CA GLY A 81 3.10 16.16 0.02
C GLY A 81 1.92 16.62 0.87
N ILE A 82 1.49 15.75 1.78
CA ILE A 82 0.35 15.95 2.66
C ILE A 82 0.81 16.15 4.10
N HIS A 83 0.20 17.11 4.80
CA HIS A 83 0.45 17.29 6.23
C HIS A 83 -0.09 16.10 7.03
N PRO A 84 0.64 15.58 8.04
CA PRO A 84 0.24 14.38 8.81
C PRO A 84 -1.21 14.39 9.29
N SER A 85 -1.70 15.53 9.81
CA SER A 85 -3.05 15.67 10.38
C SER A 85 -4.21 15.39 9.42
N ILE A 86 -3.96 15.30 8.11
CA ILE A 86 -5.00 15.04 7.11
C ILE A 86 -4.66 13.89 6.17
N LYS A 87 -3.59 13.13 6.42
CA LYS A 87 -3.16 12.05 5.52
C LYS A 87 -4.26 11.02 5.31
N GLY A 88 -4.85 10.49 6.40
CA GLY A 88 -5.93 9.50 6.32
C GLY A 88 -7.10 9.99 5.45
N ALA A 89 -7.63 11.18 5.72
CA ALA A 89 -8.73 11.75 4.95
C ALA A 89 -8.40 11.99 3.48
N ALA A 90 -7.17 12.39 3.15
CA ALA A 90 -6.75 12.60 1.77
C ALA A 90 -6.50 11.27 1.02
N TRP A 91 -6.00 10.25 1.71
CA TRP A 91 -5.75 8.92 1.15
C TRP A 91 -7.04 8.24 0.69
N GLU A 92 -8.15 8.44 1.40
CA GLU A 92 -9.48 7.93 0.99
C GLU A 92 -9.88 8.42 -0.42
N PHE A 93 -9.44 9.61 -0.85
CA PHE A 93 -9.67 10.09 -2.22
C PHE A 93 -8.61 9.59 -3.21
N LEU A 94 -7.32 9.61 -2.82
CA LEU A 94 -6.23 9.17 -3.70
C LEU A 94 -6.34 7.69 -4.09
N LEU A 95 -6.84 6.86 -3.17
CA LEU A 95 -7.05 5.44 -3.36
C LEU A 95 -8.44 5.11 -3.95
N GLY A 96 -9.30 6.10 -4.20
CA GLY A 96 -10.62 5.84 -4.76
C GLY A 96 -11.59 5.15 -3.78
N CYS A 97 -11.46 5.41 -2.47
CA CYS A 97 -12.51 5.10 -1.51
C CYS A 97 -13.70 6.04 -1.71
N PHE A 98 -13.45 7.30 -2.04
CA PHE A 98 -14.48 8.29 -2.35
C PHE A 98 -14.32 8.93 -3.72
N ASP A 99 -15.46 9.21 -4.33
CA ASP A 99 -15.56 10.01 -5.54
C ASP A 99 -15.35 11.50 -5.20
N PRO A 100 -14.44 12.24 -5.86
CA PRO A 100 -14.36 13.69 -5.74
C PRO A 100 -15.68 14.42 -6.02
N GLU A 101 -16.55 13.84 -6.85
CA GLU A 101 -17.88 14.38 -7.19
C GLU A 101 -18.98 13.98 -6.20
N SER A 102 -18.65 13.28 -5.10
CA SER A 102 -19.61 13.01 -4.03
C SER A 102 -19.80 14.21 -3.09
N THR A 103 -20.97 14.29 -2.49
CA THR A 103 -21.30 15.21 -1.39
C THR A 103 -20.80 14.69 -0.04
N PHE A 104 -20.84 15.53 1.00
CA PHE A 104 -20.54 15.08 2.37
C PHE A 104 -21.50 13.98 2.85
N GLU A 105 -22.78 14.11 2.54
CA GLU A 105 -23.82 13.18 2.98
C GLU A 105 -23.65 11.80 2.32
N GLU A 106 -23.43 11.77 1.00
CA GLU A 106 -23.18 10.51 0.27
C GLU A 106 -21.95 9.78 0.81
N ARG A 107 -20.87 10.50 1.12
CA ARG A 107 -19.67 9.88 1.73
C ARG A 107 -19.93 9.33 3.13
N ASN A 108 -20.71 10.04 3.95
CA ASN A 108 -21.06 9.57 5.28
C ASN A 108 -21.91 8.29 5.22
N GLN A 109 -22.89 8.26 4.32
CA GLN A 109 -23.72 7.08 4.07
C GLN A 109 -22.88 5.90 3.57
N LEU A 110 -22.02 6.13 2.57
CA LEU A 110 -21.13 5.09 2.04
C LEU A 110 -20.17 4.56 3.12
N ARG A 111 -19.61 5.45 3.94
CA ARG A 111 -18.74 5.06 5.07
C ARG A 111 -19.49 4.17 6.06
N GLN A 112 -20.72 4.52 6.41
CA GLN A 112 -21.54 3.73 7.32
C GLN A 112 -21.85 2.34 6.75
N GLN A 113 -22.27 2.26 5.48
CA GLN A 113 -22.53 0.99 4.80
C GLN A 113 -21.28 0.10 4.76
N ARG A 114 -20.12 0.68 4.47
CA ARG A 114 -18.83 -0.01 4.43
C ARG A 114 -18.38 -0.52 5.80
N ARG A 115 -18.64 0.23 6.86
CA ARG A 115 -18.37 -0.18 8.25
C ARG A 115 -19.25 -1.35 8.66
N GLU A 116 -20.54 -1.30 8.32
CA GLU A 116 -21.47 -2.42 8.56
C GLU A 116 -21.07 -3.67 7.79
N GLN A 117 -20.69 -3.52 6.52
CA GLN A 117 -20.21 -4.61 5.68
C GLN A 117 -18.94 -5.26 6.25
N TYR A 118 -17.96 -4.45 6.63
CA TYR A 118 -16.74 -4.96 7.27
C TYR A 118 -17.04 -5.68 8.59
N ALA A 119 -17.91 -5.12 9.43
CA ALA A 119 -18.32 -5.75 10.68
C ALA A 119 -19.01 -7.10 10.46
N ALA A 120 -19.83 -7.23 9.41
CA ALA A 120 -20.46 -8.49 9.04
C ALA A 120 -19.41 -9.54 8.63
N TRP A 121 -18.45 -9.19 7.78
CA TRP A 121 -17.36 -10.08 7.38
C TRP A 121 -16.48 -10.49 8.56
N LYS A 122 -16.12 -9.52 9.40
CA LYS A 122 -15.35 -9.79 10.63
C LYS A 122 -16.09 -10.75 11.56
N SER A 123 -17.41 -10.60 11.70
CA SER A 123 -18.25 -11.53 12.48
C SER A 123 -18.29 -12.93 11.87
N GLU A 124 -18.31 -13.04 10.54
CA GLU A 124 -18.23 -14.33 9.85
C GLU A 124 -16.88 -15.01 10.11
N CYS A 125 -15.77 -14.30 9.93
CA CYS A 125 -14.43 -14.79 10.26
C CYS A 125 -14.32 -15.21 11.74
N GLN A 126 -14.91 -14.43 12.65
CA GLN A 126 -14.91 -14.72 14.09
C GLN A 126 -15.66 -16.02 14.43
N LYS A 127 -16.74 -16.37 13.72
CA LYS A 127 -17.44 -17.66 13.91
C LYS A 127 -16.56 -18.85 13.54
N ILE A 128 -15.63 -18.65 12.60
CA ILE A 128 -14.71 -19.70 12.13
C ILE A 128 -13.46 -19.76 13.03
N VAL A 129 -12.93 -18.60 13.44
CA VAL A 129 -11.77 -18.46 14.33
C VAL A 129 -12.09 -17.39 15.40
N PRO A 130 -12.47 -17.80 16.63
CA PRO A 130 -12.97 -16.89 17.67
C PRO A 130 -12.02 -15.75 18.11
N VAL A 131 -10.72 -15.89 17.84
CA VAL A 131 -9.72 -14.86 18.17
C VAL A 131 -9.90 -13.60 17.31
N ILE A 132 -10.45 -13.70 16.10
CA ILE A 132 -10.68 -12.55 15.21
C ILE A 132 -11.66 -11.58 15.87
N GLY A 133 -11.25 -10.32 15.99
CA GLY A 133 -12.04 -9.28 16.65
C GLY A 133 -12.06 -9.34 18.18
N SER A 134 -11.29 -10.22 18.81
CA SER A 134 -11.17 -10.29 20.26
C SER A 134 -10.22 -9.24 20.86
N GLY A 135 -9.46 -8.52 20.03
CA GLY A 135 -8.36 -7.66 20.45
C GLY A 135 -7.06 -8.42 20.74
N LYS A 136 -7.00 -9.70 20.39
CA LYS A 136 -5.81 -10.55 20.40
C LYS A 136 -5.57 -11.12 19.00
N PHE A 137 -4.36 -11.62 18.78
CA PHE A 137 -3.98 -12.32 17.56
C PHE A 137 -3.13 -13.54 17.90
N ILE A 138 -2.90 -14.41 16.92
CA ILE A 138 -2.13 -15.65 17.08
C ILE A 138 -0.85 -15.62 16.26
N THR A 139 0.20 -16.22 16.79
CA THR A 139 1.46 -16.48 16.06
C THR A 139 1.73 -17.97 15.88
N SER A 140 0.99 -18.82 16.58
CA SER A 140 1.09 -20.28 16.50
C SER A 140 0.11 -20.82 15.46
N ALA A 141 0.50 -21.89 14.76
CA ALA A 141 -0.37 -22.57 13.80
C ALA A 141 -1.61 -23.15 14.50
N ILE A 142 -2.79 -22.89 13.95
CA ILE A 142 -4.07 -23.46 14.45
C ILE A 142 -4.30 -24.87 13.89
N VAL A 143 -3.80 -25.12 12.68
CA VAL A 143 -4.06 -26.33 11.90
C VAL A 143 -2.73 -26.83 11.33
N SER A 144 -2.53 -28.15 11.31
CA SER A 144 -1.40 -28.78 10.63
C SER A 144 -1.56 -28.75 9.12
N ASP A 145 -0.47 -29.01 8.38
CA ASP A 145 -0.48 -29.07 6.91
C ASP A 145 -1.49 -30.12 6.37
N ASP A 146 -1.81 -31.13 7.19
CA ASP A 146 -2.79 -32.19 6.89
C ASP A 146 -4.24 -31.81 7.26
N GLY A 147 -4.49 -30.59 7.75
CA GLY A 147 -5.82 -30.09 8.08
C GLY A 147 -6.34 -30.46 9.47
N GLN A 148 -5.50 -31.03 10.35
CA GLN A 148 -5.91 -31.37 11.72
C GLN A 148 -5.65 -30.21 12.69
N PRO A 149 -6.55 -29.94 13.66
CA PRO A 149 -6.33 -28.92 14.67
C PRO A 149 -5.07 -29.22 15.52
N ILE A 150 -4.21 -28.23 15.70
CA ILE A 150 -3.05 -28.33 16.60
C ILE A 150 -3.49 -27.89 18.00
N ALA A 151 -3.25 -28.74 19.00
CA ALA A 151 -3.56 -28.42 20.40
C ALA A 151 -2.60 -27.35 20.94
N SER A 152 -3.15 -26.33 21.60
CA SER A 152 -2.39 -25.31 22.33
C SER A 152 -1.64 -25.92 23.52
N GLU A 153 -0.47 -25.36 23.88
CA GLU A 153 0.35 -25.80 25.04
C GLU A 153 -0.38 -25.73 26.40
N ASP A 154 -1.49 -24.99 26.49
CA ASP A 154 -2.31 -24.85 27.70
C ASP A 154 -3.42 -25.91 27.86
N GLY A 155 -3.47 -26.94 27.01
CA GLY A 155 -4.41 -28.07 27.19
C GLY A 155 -5.90 -27.71 27.01
N GLN A 156 -6.22 -26.48 26.59
CA GLN A 156 -7.55 -26.14 26.11
C GLN A 156 -7.62 -26.34 24.59
N PRO A 157 -8.58 -27.12 24.07
CA PRO A 157 -8.84 -27.17 22.65
C PRO A 157 -9.18 -25.76 22.18
N ILE A 158 -8.53 -25.28 21.12
CA ILE A 158 -9.14 -24.22 20.30
C ILE A 158 -10.34 -24.92 19.69
N GLU A 159 -11.52 -24.74 20.28
CA GLU A 159 -12.76 -25.40 19.87
C GLU A 159 -12.97 -25.17 18.37
N SER A 160 -12.54 -26.15 17.59
CA SER A 160 -13.14 -26.40 16.31
C SER A 160 -14.55 -26.84 16.64
N ALA A 161 -15.53 -25.99 16.34
CA ALA A 161 -16.85 -26.50 16.00
C ALA A 161 -16.69 -27.34 14.73
N ALA A 162 -16.10 -28.53 14.88
CA ALA A 162 -16.30 -29.62 13.95
C ALA A 162 -17.79 -29.93 14.07
N THR A 163 -18.58 -29.38 13.15
CA THR A 163 -19.93 -29.86 12.89
C THR A 163 -19.80 -31.36 12.68
N THR A 164 -20.16 -32.13 13.69
CA THR A 164 -20.21 -33.58 13.60
C THR A 164 -21.33 -33.88 12.63
N ILE A 165 -20.99 -34.16 11.37
CA ILE A 165 -21.90 -34.78 10.43
C ILE A 165 -22.10 -36.20 10.98
N ASN A 166 -23.14 -36.36 11.81
CA ASN A 166 -23.65 -37.68 12.14
C ASN A 166 -24.19 -38.27 10.84
N SER A 167 -23.40 -39.18 10.24
CA SER A 167 -23.85 -40.08 9.20
C SER A 167 -24.86 -41.05 9.79
N GLN A 168 -26.14 -40.68 9.72
CA GLN A 168 -27.25 -41.63 9.69
C GLN A 168 -28.13 -41.29 8.50
N ASP A 169 -27.99 -42.13 7.49
CA ASP A 169 -28.86 -42.40 6.35
C ASP A 169 -30.11 -41.51 6.20
N ASN A 170 -30.16 -40.78 5.08
CA ASN A 170 -31.20 -41.00 4.07
C ASN A 170 -30.84 -40.28 2.76
N ASN A 171 -31.07 -41.00 1.67
CA ASN A 171 -30.85 -40.60 0.28
C ASN A 171 -31.51 -39.26 -0.05
N ASP A 172 -30.72 -38.21 -0.27
CA ASP A 172 -31.06 -37.13 -1.19
C ASP A 172 -29.77 -36.49 -1.72
N ALA A 173 -29.74 -36.22 -3.02
CA ALA A 173 -28.55 -35.76 -3.74
C ALA A 173 -27.97 -34.47 -3.14
N VAL A 174 -26.76 -34.57 -2.58
CA VAL A 174 -26.00 -33.43 -2.05
C VAL A 174 -25.37 -32.64 -3.22
N PRO A 175 -25.47 -31.29 -3.28
CA PRO A 175 -24.84 -30.50 -4.33
C PRO A 175 -23.32 -30.49 -4.15
N ALA A 176 -22.59 -30.52 -5.26
CA ALA A 176 -21.12 -30.62 -5.34
C ALA A 176 -20.32 -29.38 -4.85
N ASP A 177 -20.88 -28.51 -4.02
CA ASP A 177 -20.36 -27.16 -3.72
C ASP A 177 -19.59 -27.03 -2.38
N ASN A 178 -19.76 -27.97 -1.43
CA ASN A 178 -19.14 -27.84 -0.10
C ASN A 178 -17.60 -28.02 -0.10
N GLY A 179 -17.03 -28.70 -1.09
CA GLY A 179 -15.59 -29.00 -1.12
C GLY A 179 -14.70 -27.77 -1.34
N ASP A 180 -15.18 -26.77 -2.08
CA ASP A 180 -14.40 -25.55 -2.38
C ASP A 180 -14.37 -24.58 -1.19
N TYR A 181 -15.50 -24.46 -0.48
CA TYR A 181 -15.60 -23.68 0.74
C TYR A 181 -14.69 -24.24 1.86
N ASP A 182 -14.68 -25.57 2.04
CA ASP A 182 -13.83 -26.22 3.05
C ASP A 182 -12.34 -26.05 2.72
N LYS A 183 -11.96 -26.15 1.44
CA LYS A 183 -10.59 -25.90 0.99
C LYS A 183 -10.17 -24.45 1.19
N LYS A 184 -11.04 -23.48 0.86
CA LYS A 184 -10.83 -22.06 1.12
C LYS A 184 -10.62 -21.80 2.61
N MET A 185 -11.49 -22.35 3.45
CA MET A 185 -11.41 -22.24 4.91
C MET A 185 -10.09 -22.79 5.44
N LEU A 186 -9.68 -23.97 4.99
CA LEU A 186 -8.42 -24.58 5.42
C LEU A 186 -7.21 -23.72 5.02
N GLN A 187 -7.12 -23.30 3.76
CA GLN A 187 -6.02 -22.46 3.27
C GLN A 187 -5.94 -21.14 4.04
N TRP A 188 -7.08 -20.52 4.32
CA TRP A 188 -7.14 -19.31 5.11
C TRP A 188 -6.66 -19.53 6.55
N LYS A 189 -7.14 -20.58 7.24
CA LYS A 189 -6.68 -20.94 8.59
C LYS A 189 -5.16 -21.17 8.66
N LEU A 190 -4.59 -21.83 7.64
CA LEU A 190 -3.15 -22.04 7.53
C LEU A 190 -2.39 -20.70 7.40
N SER A 191 -2.97 -19.69 6.75
CA SER A 191 -2.31 -18.39 6.60
C SER A 191 -2.27 -17.53 7.88
N LEU A 192 -3.20 -17.73 8.84
CA LEU A 192 -3.40 -16.82 9.96
C LEU A 192 -2.18 -16.67 10.90
N HIS A 193 -1.45 -17.76 11.13
CA HIS A 193 -0.24 -17.71 11.96
C HIS A 193 0.87 -16.92 11.27
N GLN A 194 1.01 -17.05 9.94
CA GLN A 194 1.97 -16.29 9.15
C GLN A 194 1.64 -14.78 9.17
N ILE A 195 0.35 -14.42 9.12
CA ILE A 195 -0.10 -13.03 9.33
C ILE A 195 0.37 -12.53 10.69
N GLY A 196 0.15 -13.30 11.76
CA GLY A 196 0.58 -12.91 13.11
C GLY A 196 2.09 -12.73 13.24
N LEU A 197 2.87 -13.65 12.66
CA LEU A 197 4.34 -13.53 12.64
C LEU A 197 4.82 -12.28 11.89
N ASP A 198 4.15 -11.89 10.81
CA ASP A 198 4.46 -10.66 10.08
C ASP A 198 4.02 -9.41 10.86
N VAL A 199 2.86 -9.43 11.52
CA VAL A 199 2.38 -8.33 12.38
C VAL A 199 3.39 -7.98 13.47
N VAL A 200 3.91 -8.97 14.20
CA VAL A 200 4.93 -8.76 15.25
C VAL A 200 6.21 -8.11 14.72
N ARG A 201 6.53 -8.36 13.45
CA ARG A 201 7.73 -7.80 12.79
C ARG A 201 7.47 -6.45 12.10
N THR A 202 6.22 -6.05 11.93
CA THR A 202 5.84 -4.86 11.16
C THR A 202 6.00 -3.62 12.01
N ASP A 203 6.79 -2.66 11.52
CA ASP A 203 6.94 -1.31 12.09
C ASP A 203 7.18 -1.25 13.61
N ARG A 204 7.83 -2.29 14.16
CA ARG A 204 8.12 -2.48 15.60
C ARG A 204 8.89 -1.35 16.29
N THR A 205 9.46 -0.44 15.50
CA THR A 205 10.18 0.74 15.99
C THR A 205 9.24 1.91 16.30
N LEU A 206 7.99 1.88 15.83
CA LEU A 206 6.98 2.89 16.14
C LEU A 206 6.31 2.55 17.47
N VAL A 207 6.13 3.56 18.32
CA VAL A 207 5.40 3.44 19.61
C VAL A 207 3.96 2.97 19.38
N PHE A 208 3.37 3.26 18.21
CA PHE A 208 2.02 2.82 17.86
C PHE A 208 1.81 1.32 18.00
N TYR A 209 2.79 0.50 17.62
CA TYR A 209 2.69 -0.96 17.71
C TYR A 209 3.22 -1.52 19.04
N GLU A 210 3.54 -0.71 20.04
CA GLU A 210 3.74 -1.23 21.40
C GLU A 210 2.41 -1.70 22.02
N ASN A 211 1.29 -1.13 21.56
CA ASN A 211 -0.03 -1.54 21.99
C ASN A 211 -0.49 -2.79 21.24
N GLU A 212 -0.69 -3.89 21.96
CA GLU A 212 -1.22 -5.14 21.41
C GLU A 212 -2.57 -4.98 20.71
N ALA A 213 -3.43 -4.06 21.17
CA ALA A 213 -4.70 -3.79 20.50
C ALA A 213 -4.52 -3.26 19.07
N ASN A 214 -3.50 -2.43 18.83
CA ASN A 214 -3.19 -1.91 17.50
C ASN A 214 -2.57 -2.99 16.59
N GLN A 215 -1.81 -3.93 17.17
CA GLN A 215 -1.32 -5.10 16.45
C GLN A 215 -2.47 -6.04 16.09
N ALA A 216 -3.41 -6.26 17.02
CA ALA A 216 -4.61 -7.05 16.77
C ALA A 216 -5.49 -6.43 15.69
N GLU A 217 -5.62 -5.09 15.65
CA GLU A 217 -6.33 -4.39 14.58
C GLU A 217 -5.67 -4.63 13.21
N LEU A 218 -4.34 -4.53 13.12
CA LEU A 218 -3.61 -4.87 11.90
C LEU A 218 -3.83 -6.34 11.48
N TRP A 219 -3.80 -7.26 12.44
CA TRP A 219 -4.03 -8.67 12.19
C TRP A 219 -5.46 -8.95 11.70
N ASP A 220 -6.48 -8.35 12.34
CA ASP A 220 -7.89 -8.50 11.96
C ASP A 220 -8.15 -7.98 10.54
N VAL A 221 -7.61 -6.80 10.19
CA VAL A 221 -7.74 -6.25 8.82
C VAL A 221 -7.14 -7.19 7.77
N LEU A 222 -5.93 -7.71 8.03
CA LEU A 222 -5.25 -8.64 7.12
C LEU A 222 -5.97 -9.99 7.02
N ALA A 223 -6.45 -10.52 8.15
CA ALA A 223 -7.18 -11.78 8.21
C ALA A 223 -8.51 -11.70 7.45
N VAL A 224 -9.28 -10.62 7.66
CA VAL A 224 -10.53 -10.39 6.92
C VAL A 224 -10.24 -10.18 5.43
N TYR A 225 -9.18 -9.46 5.06
CA TYR A 225 -8.81 -9.30 3.64
C TYR A 225 -8.50 -10.66 3.00
N ALA A 226 -7.68 -11.49 3.64
CA ALA A 226 -7.30 -12.81 3.14
C ALA A 226 -8.50 -13.77 3.01
N TRP A 227 -9.54 -13.58 3.83
CA TRP A 227 -10.80 -14.32 3.69
C TRP A 227 -11.61 -13.87 2.47
N MET A 228 -11.61 -12.56 2.19
CA MET A 228 -12.42 -11.95 1.14
C MET A 228 -11.81 -12.12 -0.26
N ASP A 229 -10.50 -11.89 -0.43
CA ASP A 229 -9.78 -12.10 -1.71
C ASP A 229 -9.05 -13.45 -1.66
N ASN A 230 -9.80 -14.54 -1.82
CA ASN A 230 -9.28 -15.92 -1.74
C ASN A 230 -8.29 -16.28 -2.86
N ASP A 231 -8.34 -15.59 -4.00
CA ASP A 231 -7.40 -15.77 -5.11
C ASP A 231 -5.96 -15.38 -4.72
N ILE A 232 -5.79 -14.30 -3.95
CA ILE A 232 -4.48 -13.88 -3.42
C ILE A 232 -4.25 -14.48 -2.03
N GLY A 233 -5.29 -14.44 -1.18
CA GLY A 233 -5.18 -14.69 0.24
C GLY A 233 -4.26 -13.68 0.92
N TYR A 234 -3.36 -14.19 1.78
CA TYR A 234 -2.30 -13.42 2.39
C TYR A 234 -0.94 -13.79 1.80
N VAL A 235 -0.15 -12.77 1.46
CA VAL A 235 1.22 -12.90 0.99
C VAL A 235 2.12 -11.99 1.84
N GLN A 236 3.29 -12.52 2.22
CA GLN A 236 4.26 -11.78 3.02
C GLN A 236 4.60 -10.43 2.36
N GLY A 237 4.57 -9.37 3.16
CA GLY A 237 4.72 -7.98 2.69
C GLY A 237 3.41 -7.20 2.62
N MET A 238 2.25 -7.86 2.65
CA MET A 238 0.96 -7.16 2.76
C MET A 238 0.81 -6.38 4.08
N SER A 239 1.41 -6.88 5.17
CA SER A 239 1.43 -6.15 6.46
C SER A 239 2.14 -4.79 6.37
N ASP A 240 3.20 -4.70 5.57
CA ASP A 240 3.94 -3.46 5.32
C ASP A 240 3.10 -2.41 4.58
N ILE A 241 2.18 -2.87 3.72
CA ILE A 241 1.23 -2.01 3.00
C ILE A 241 0.06 -1.59 3.89
N CYS A 242 -0.44 -2.51 4.72
CA CYS A 242 -1.59 -2.28 5.59
C CYS A 242 -1.26 -1.41 6.81
N SER A 243 -0.05 -1.52 7.38
CA SER A 243 0.37 -0.79 8.59
C SER A 243 0.06 0.71 8.53
N PRO A 244 0.46 1.45 7.47
CA PRO A 244 0.09 2.86 7.31
C PRO A 244 -1.41 3.14 7.38
N MET A 245 -2.28 2.25 6.87
CA MET A 245 -3.72 2.46 6.88
C MET A 245 -4.27 2.42 8.30
N VAL A 246 -3.84 1.43 9.10
CA VAL A 246 -4.23 1.27 10.51
C VAL A 246 -3.71 2.42 11.38
N ILE A 247 -2.52 2.94 11.07
CA ILE A 247 -1.96 4.11 11.77
C ILE A 247 -2.72 5.40 11.43
N LEU A 248 -3.11 5.59 10.16
CA LEU A 248 -3.66 6.85 9.67
C LEU A 248 -5.17 6.99 9.82
N LEU A 249 -5.90 5.87 9.88
CA LEU A 249 -7.36 5.86 9.91
C LEU A 249 -7.83 5.42 11.28
N GLU A 250 -8.72 6.21 11.87
CA GLU A 250 -9.13 6.00 13.26
C GLU A 250 -10.05 4.80 13.49
N ASN A 251 -10.67 4.31 12.42
CA ASN A 251 -11.62 3.20 12.44
C ASN A 251 -11.09 2.07 11.56
N GLU A 252 -11.02 0.89 12.14
CA GLU A 252 -10.54 -0.34 11.52
C GLU A 252 -11.17 -0.63 10.15
N ALA A 253 -12.49 -0.43 9.99
CA ALA A 253 -13.15 -0.69 8.72
C ALA A 253 -12.69 0.30 7.63
N ASP A 254 -12.47 1.57 7.99
CA ASP A 254 -11.97 2.56 7.04
C ASP A 254 -10.54 2.21 6.61
N ALA A 255 -9.72 1.69 7.55
CA ALA A 255 -8.40 1.15 7.26
C ALA A 255 -8.45 -0.06 6.30
N TYR A 256 -9.37 -1.00 6.55
CA TYR A 256 -9.62 -2.13 5.66
C TYR A 256 -9.97 -1.68 4.25
N TRP A 257 -10.90 -0.73 4.08
CA TRP A 257 -11.30 -0.29 2.74
C TRP A 257 -10.18 0.46 2.02
N CYS A 258 -9.40 1.29 2.72
CA CYS A 258 -8.21 1.91 2.11
C CYS A 258 -7.16 0.87 1.73
N PHE A 259 -6.96 -0.15 2.58
CA PHE A 259 -6.05 -1.26 2.28
C PHE A 259 -6.53 -2.07 1.06
N GLU A 260 -7.81 -2.42 0.98
CA GLU A 260 -8.40 -3.12 -0.17
C GLU A 260 -8.19 -2.34 -1.47
N ARG A 261 -8.43 -1.03 -1.44
CA ARG A 261 -8.18 -0.15 -2.59
C ARG A 261 -6.70 -0.07 -2.98
N ALA A 262 -5.79 -0.02 -2.00
CA ALA A 262 -4.36 -0.07 -2.28
C ALA A 262 -3.96 -1.43 -2.89
N MET A 263 -4.52 -2.53 -2.37
CA MET A 263 -4.29 -3.87 -2.88
C MET A 263 -4.82 -4.04 -4.30
N ARG A 264 -5.95 -3.43 -4.71
CA ARG A 264 -6.38 -3.45 -6.12
C ARG A 264 -5.33 -2.92 -7.09
N ARG A 265 -4.51 -1.94 -6.67
CA ARG A 265 -3.38 -1.41 -7.48
C ARG A 265 -2.17 -2.33 -7.48
N LEU A 266 -1.94 -3.05 -6.38
CA LEU A 266 -0.77 -3.90 -6.17
C LEU A 266 -1.07 -5.39 -6.39
N ARG A 267 -2.31 -5.76 -6.70
CA ARG A 267 -2.80 -7.14 -6.78
C ARG A 267 -1.92 -8.00 -7.68
N GLU A 268 -1.53 -7.48 -8.83
CA GLU A 268 -0.64 -8.19 -9.76
C GLU A 268 0.73 -8.49 -9.16
N ASN A 269 1.24 -7.69 -8.21
CA ASN A 269 2.52 -7.95 -7.52
C ASN A 269 2.46 -9.19 -6.64
N PHE A 270 1.28 -9.49 -6.08
CA PHE A 270 1.08 -10.55 -5.09
C PHE A 270 0.49 -11.83 -5.69
N LYS A 271 0.14 -11.83 -6.99
CA LYS A 271 -0.23 -13.07 -7.68
C LYS A 271 0.96 -14.01 -7.72
N CYS A 272 0.79 -15.20 -7.14
CA CYS A 272 1.76 -16.27 -7.20
C CYS A 272 1.14 -17.42 -8.01
N SER A 273 1.62 -17.62 -9.24
CA SER A 273 1.24 -18.80 -10.05
C SER A 273 2.40 -19.77 -10.07
N THR A 274 2.11 -21.06 -10.20
CA THR A 274 3.10 -22.15 -10.36
C THR A 274 4.20 -21.89 -11.41
N ASN A 275 3.95 -21.01 -12.40
CA ASN A 275 4.87 -20.69 -13.50
C ASN A 275 5.25 -19.20 -13.60
N SER A 276 4.77 -18.30 -12.72
CA SER A 276 5.14 -16.88 -12.78
C SER A 276 4.98 -16.16 -11.44
N ILE A 277 5.95 -15.29 -11.15
CA ILE A 277 5.94 -14.39 -9.99
C ILE A 277 5.30 -13.06 -10.42
N GLY A 278 4.33 -12.54 -9.67
CA GLY A 278 3.58 -11.35 -10.03
C GLY A 278 4.41 -10.10 -10.40
N VAL A 279 5.53 -9.89 -9.70
CA VAL A 279 6.46 -8.77 -9.95
C VAL A 279 7.34 -8.97 -11.18
N GLN A 280 7.41 -10.17 -11.76
CA GLN A 280 8.30 -10.50 -12.87
C GLN A 280 8.06 -9.62 -14.09
N SER A 281 6.80 -9.30 -14.40
CA SER A 281 6.44 -8.38 -15.50
C SER A 281 7.03 -6.98 -15.31
N GLN A 282 7.06 -6.48 -14.07
CA GLN A 282 7.67 -5.19 -13.73
C GLN A 282 9.19 -5.26 -13.77
N LEU A 283 9.81 -6.38 -13.38
CA LEU A 283 11.25 -6.58 -13.52
C LEU A 283 11.69 -6.66 -14.98
N SER A 284 10.93 -7.35 -15.83
CA SER A 284 11.17 -7.34 -17.28
C SER A 284 11.03 -5.94 -17.85
N THR A 285 10.01 -5.19 -17.41
CA THR A 285 9.83 -3.78 -17.81
C THR A 285 11.01 -2.92 -17.34
N LEU A 286 11.48 -3.12 -16.11
CA LEU A 286 12.66 -2.45 -15.56
C LEU A 286 13.89 -2.73 -16.43
N ALA A 287 14.14 -3.99 -16.76
CA ALA A 287 15.24 -4.40 -17.61
C ALA A 287 15.21 -3.68 -18.97
N GLN A 288 14.03 -3.59 -19.61
CA GLN A 288 13.87 -2.85 -20.87
C GLN A 288 14.10 -1.35 -20.72
N ILE A 289 13.62 -0.75 -19.63
CA ILE A 289 13.84 0.67 -19.35
C ILE A 289 15.34 0.95 -19.18
N VAL A 290 16.03 0.17 -18.34
CA VAL A 290 17.47 0.34 -18.09
C VAL A 290 18.26 0.08 -19.37
N LYS A 291 17.93 -0.97 -20.14
CA LYS A 291 18.56 -1.26 -21.44
C LYS A 291 18.43 -0.11 -22.43
N THR A 292 17.30 0.57 -22.45
CA THR A 292 17.06 1.71 -23.35
C THR A 292 17.76 2.98 -22.87
N VAL A 293 17.67 3.26 -21.57
CA VAL A 293 18.15 4.52 -20.95
C VAL A 293 19.66 4.50 -20.71
N ASP A 294 20.20 3.37 -20.29
CA ASP A 294 21.61 3.17 -19.94
C ASP A 294 22.07 1.74 -20.34
N PRO A 295 22.30 1.50 -21.65
CA PRO A 295 22.66 0.18 -22.15
C PRO A 295 23.94 -0.39 -21.52
N LYS A 296 24.89 0.48 -21.13
CA LYS A 296 26.16 0.06 -20.52
C LYS A 296 25.95 -0.52 -19.14
N LEU A 297 25.11 0.13 -18.33
CA LEU A 297 24.75 -0.40 -17.01
C LEU A 297 23.99 -1.71 -17.13
N HIS A 298 23.05 -1.80 -18.08
CA HIS A 298 22.29 -3.02 -18.31
C HIS A 298 23.22 -4.20 -18.65
N GLN A 299 24.15 -4.00 -19.61
CA GLN A 299 25.11 -5.01 -20.00
C GLN A 299 26.00 -5.44 -18.82
N HIS A 300 26.50 -4.48 -18.04
CA HIS A 300 27.30 -4.78 -16.85
C HIS A 300 26.51 -5.63 -15.85
N LEU A 301 25.24 -5.32 -15.60
CA LEU A 301 24.39 -6.12 -14.72
C LEU A 301 24.11 -7.52 -15.29
N GLU A 302 23.94 -7.68 -16.61
CA GLU A 302 23.81 -8.98 -17.26
C GLU A 302 25.09 -9.83 -17.08
N GLU A 303 26.28 -9.23 -17.24
CA GLU A 303 27.57 -9.89 -17.04
C GLU A 303 27.81 -10.33 -15.58
N LEU A 304 27.09 -9.73 -14.62
CA LEU A 304 27.10 -10.09 -13.20
C LEU A 304 25.99 -11.08 -12.78
N ASP A 305 25.32 -11.73 -13.73
CA ASP A 305 24.13 -12.58 -13.51
C ASP A 305 22.93 -11.82 -12.87
N GLY A 306 22.92 -10.48 -12.95
CA GLY A 306 21.89 -9.59 -12.42
C GLY A 306 20.88 -9.12 -13.47
N GLY A 307 20.86 -9.71 -14.67
CA GLY A 307 20.05 -9.30 -15.82
C GLY A 307 18.53 -9.40 -15.61
N GLU A 308 18.08 -10.20 -14.66
CA GLU A 308 16.66 -10.34 -14.28
C GLU A 308 16.21 -9.35 -13.19
N TYR A 309 17.15 -8.56 -12.63
CA TYR A 309 16.87 -7.51 -11.63
C TYR A 309 16.18 -8.00 -10.35
N LEU A 310 16.34 -9.28 -9.98
CA LEU A 310 15.70 -9.86 -8.78
C LEU A 310 16.02 -9.11 -7.48
N PHE A 311 17.16 -8.42 -7.40
CA PHE A 311 17.51 -7.55 -6.27
C PHE A 311 16.51 -6.38 -6.05
N ALA A 312 15.75 -5.99 -7.08
CA ALA A 312 14.73 -4.95 -7.00
C ALA A 312 13.35 -5.48 -6.57
N PHE A 313 13.20 -6.80 -6.41
CA PHE A 313 11.91 -7.44 -6.11
C PHE A 313 11.23 -6.81 -4.88
N ARG A 314 11.97 -6.70 -3.76
CA ARG A 314 11.46 -6.10 -2.52
C ARG A 314 11.01 -4.65 -2.70
N MET A 315 11.77 -3.86 -3.48
CA MET A 315 11.45 -2.44 -3.71
C MET A 315 10.11 -2.28 -4.44
N LEU A 316 9.81 -3.16 -5.39
CA LEU A 316 8.56 -3.12 -6.15
C LEU A 316 7.39 -3.75 -5.37
N MET A 317 7.63 -4.88 -4.71
CA MET A 317 6.59 -5.64 -4.00
C MET A 317 5.91 -4.81 -2.92
N VAL A 318 6.68 -4.10 -2.10
CA VAL A 318 6.17 -3.29 -0.98
C VAL A 318 6.36 -1.78 -1.17
N LEU A 319 6.41 -1.32 -2.43
CA LEU A 319 6.52 0.11 -2.81
C LEU A 319 7.60 0.86 -2.01
N PHE A 320 8.80 0.30 -1.94
CA PHE A 320 9.96 0.85 -1.23
C PHE A 320 9.76 1.05 0.28
N ARG A 321 8.72 0.48 0.91
CA ARG A 321 8.51 0.60 2.37
C ARG A 321 9.76 0.24 3.18
N ARG A 322 10.51 -0.77 2.75
CA ARG A 322 11.74 -1.22 3.42
C ARG A 322 12.98 -0.36 3.13
N GLU A 323 12.88 0.57 2.19
CA GLU A 323 14.01 1.42 1.75
C GLU A 323 13.95 2.85 2.29
N PHE A 324 12.84 3.24 2.92
CA PHE A 324 12.61 4.57 3.45
C PHE A 324 12.23 4.54 4.93
N SER A 325 12.42 5.68 5.62
CA SER A 325 11.76 5.92 6.92
C SER A 325 10.24 5.79 6.75
N PHE A 326 9.51 5.55 7.85
CA PHE A 326 8.05 5.46 7.80
C PHE A 326 7.44 6.71 7.16
N VAL A 327 7.85 7.90 7.62
CA VAL A 327 7.34 9.18 7.14
C VAL A 327 7.69 9.45 5.67
N ASP A 328 8.92 9.12 5.24
CA ASP A 328 9.31 9.27 3.83
C ASP A 328 8.58 8.27 2.93
N SER A 329 8.24 7.08 3.43
CA SER A 329 7.41 6.10 2.72
C SER A 329 6.01 6.67 2.47
N LEU A 330 5.36 7.25 3.50
CA LEU A 330 4.05 7.89 3.34
C LEU A 330 4.11 9.01 2.30
N TYR A 331 5.11 9.88 2.39
CA TYR A 331 5.31 10.96 1.42
C TYR A 331 5.52 10.44 0.00
N LEU A 332 6.32 9.38 -0.17
CA LEU A 332 6.56 8.76 -1.46
C LEU A 332 5.25 8.27 -2.08
N TRP A 333 4.46 7.51 -1.33
CA TRP A 333 3.19 6.95 -1.79
C TRP A 333 2.19 8.02 -2.16
N GLU A 334 2.04 9.06 -1.32
CA GLU A 334 1.16 10.20 -1.61
C GLU A 334 1.47 10.87 -2.93
N VAL A 335 2.76 11.12 -3.18
CA VAL A 335 3.18 11.77 -4.42
C VAL A 335 3.02 10.81 -5.60
N MET A 336 3.34 9.52 -5.45
CA MET A 336 3.14 8.52 -6.50
C MET A 336 1.66 8.40 -6.88
N TRP A 337 0.76 8.16 -5.92
CA TRP A 337 -0.67 8.08 -6.18
C TRP A 337 -1.22 9.37 -6.76
N ALA A 338 -0.74 10.54 -6.31
CA ALA A 338 -1.15 11.81 -6.92
C ALA A 338 -0.58 12.02 -8.34
N MET A 339 0.58 11.45 -8.68
CA MET A 339 1.15 11.50 -10.02
C MET A 339 0.42 10.56 -10.99
N GLU A 340 -0.01 9.40 -10.50
CA GLU A 340 -0.73 8.34 -11.23
C GLU A 340 -2.25 8.43 -11.10
N TYR A 341 -2.77 9.50 -10.49
CA TYR A 341 -4.20 9.61 -10.23
C TYR A 341 -5.01 9.63 -11.53
N ASN A 342 -6.05 8.82 -11.58
CA ASN A 342 -7.04 8.78 -12.64
C ASN A 342 -8.41 9.08 -12.02
N PRO A 343 -9.17 10.09 -12.50
CA PRO A 343 -10.49 10.41 -11.94
C PRO A 343 -11.48 9.24 -12.00
N ASN A 344 -11.30 8.32 -12.95
CA ASN A 344 -12.15 7.13 -13.07
C ASN A 344 -11.79 6.01 -12.08
N ILE A 345 -10.79 6.20 -11.20
CA ILE A 345 -10.35 5.17 -10.25
C ILE A 345 -11.50 4.69 -9.35
N TYR A 346 -12.33 5.61 -8.85
CA TYR A 346 -13.48 5.27 -8.03
C TYR A 346 -14.47 4.38 -8.79
N SER A 347 -14.87 4.81 -10.00
CA SER A 347 -15.78 4.07 -10.88
C SER A 347 -15.23 2.72 -11.31
N SER A 348 -13.91 2.61 -11.52
CA SER A 348 -13.26 1.35 -11.89
C SER A 348 -13.33 0.28 -10.80
N TYR A 349 -13.57 0.69 -9.56
CA TYR A 349 -13.71 -0.21 -8.41
C TYR A 349 -15.16 -0.54 -8.05
N ASP A 350 -16.14 0.02 -8.76
CA ASP A 350 -17.54 -0.37 -8.64
C ASP A 350 -17.82 -1.55 -9.59
N ASP A 351 -17.83 -2.75 -9.03
CA ASP A 351 -18.00 -4.00 -9.79
C ASP A 351 -19.35 -4.06 -10.53
N LYS A 352 -20.35 -3.29 -10.11
CA LYS A 352 -21.66 -3.19 -10.78
C LYS A 352 -21.60 -2.42 -12.11
N ARG A 353 -20.56 -1.60 -12.33
CA ARG A 353 -20.38 -0.78 -13.55
C ARG A 353 -19.30 -1.32 -14.49
N ARG A 354 -18.59 -2.39 -14.10
CA ARG A 354 -17.49 -2.99 -14.88
C ARG A 354 -17.87 -3.35 -16.34
N PRO A 355 -19.07 -3.87 -16.64
CA PRO A 355 -19.48 -4.14 -18.03
C PRO A 355 -19.73 -2.87 -18.87
N LEU A 356 -20.19 -1.77 -18.25
CA LEU A 356 -20.50 -0.50 -18.93
C LEU A 356 -19.26 0.36 -19.20
N LEU A 357 -18.25 0.25 -18.34
CA LEU A 357 -16.97 0.95 -18.49
C LEU A 357 -16.13 0.42 -19.67
N SER A 358 -16.26 -0.86 -20.00
CA SER A 358 -15.54 -1.43 -21.16
C SER A 358 -15.96 -0.81 -22.49
N GLU A 359 -17.16 -0.26 -22.62
CA GLU A 359 -17.58 0.47 -23.83
C GLU A 359 -17.20 1.96 -23.78
N LEU A 360 -17.16 2.58 -22.60
CA LEU A 360 -16.87 4.02 -22.44
C LEU A 360 -15.37 4.37 -22.40
N LEU A 361 -14.50 3.45 -21.99
CA LEU A 361 -13.06 3.68 -21.86
C LEU A 361 -12.31 3.73 -23.20
N TYR A 362 -12.92 3.27 -24.29
CA TYR A 362 -12.29 3.28 -25.62
C TYR A 362 -12.56 4.57 -26.44
N ASP A 363 -13.47 5.45 -26.01
CA ASP A 363 -13.87 6.61 -26.82
C ASP A 363 -13.53 7.98 -26.20
N ASP A 364 -13.23 8.05 -24.90
CA ASP A 364 -12.93 9.34 -24.26
C ASP A 364 -11.41 9.61 -24.23
N LYS A 365 -10.83 9.94 -25.40
CA LYS A 365 -9.63 10.80 -25.37
C LYS A 365 -10.11 12.15 -24.86
N PRO A 366 -9.74 12.60 -23.65
CA PRO A 366 -10.21 13.87 -23.14
C PRO A 366 -9.58 14.98 -23.98
N ASN A 367 -10.29 15.41 -25.03
CA ASN A 367 -9.92 16.57 -25.84
C ASN A 367 -10.11 17.87 -25.03
N ASP A 368 -10.77 17.78 -23.88
CA ASP A 368 -10.95 18.88 -22.93
C ASP A 368 -9.73 19.05 -22.01
N LYS A 369 -9.03 20.18 -22.19
CA LYS A 369 -7.90 20.62 -21.35
C LYS A 369 -8.29 20.80 -19.87
N HIS A 370 -9.57 21.00 -19.55
CA HIS A 370 -10.04 21.14 -18.18
C HIS A 370 -10.06 19.80 -17.45
N LYS A 371 -10.71 18.78 -18.03
CA LYS A 371 -10.75 17.40 -17.49
C LYS A 371 -9.35 16.79 -17.34
N LEU A 372 -8.43 17.07 -18.28
CA LEU A 372 -7.03 16.66 -18.18
C LEU A 372 -6.29 17.17 -16.91
N LYS A 373 -6.80 18.18 -16.20
CA LYS A 373 -6.17 18.68 -14.95
C LYS A 373 -6.52 17.83 -13.72
N GLU A 374 -7.57 17.01 -13.82
CA GLU A 374 -7.99 16.07 -12.77
C GLU A 374 -7.13 14.81 -12.78
N TYR A 375 -6.44 14.52 -13.89
CA TYR A 375 -5.42 13.48 -13.95
C TYR A 375 -4.12 13.92 -13.26
N GLY A 376 -3.48 12.95 -12.62
CA GLY A 376 -2.13 13.08 -12.11
C GLY A 376 -1.13 13.47 -13.20
N LYS A 377 -0.02 14.13 -12.82
CA LYS A 377 0.92 14.69 -13.81
C LYS A 377 1.61 13.61 -14.65
N PHE A 378 1.89 12.45 -14.06
CA PHE A 378 2.50 11.31 -14.76
C PHE A 378 1.47 10.70 -15.72
N GLU A 379 0.29 10.37 -15.21
CA GLU A 379 -0.82 9.81 -15.99
C GLU A 379 -1.19 10.68 -17.19
N ARG A 380 -1.34 11.98 -16.96
CA ARG A 380 -1.60 12.97 -18.00
C ARG A 380 -0.52 13.00 -19.09
N ASN A 381 0.75 12.76 -18.74
CA ASN A 381 1.81 12.72 -19.74
C ASN A 381 1.68 11.46 -20.59
N ASN A 382 1.39 10.32 -19.99
CA ASN A 382 1.22 9.03 -20.68
C ASN A 382 0.08 9.11 -21.70
N LEU A 383 -1.07 9.66 -21.30
CA LEU A 383 -2.22 9.90 -22.17
C LEU A 383 -1.86 10.79 -23.38
N LYS A 384 -1.12 11.88 -23.16
CA LYS A 384 -0.69 12.78 -24.24
C LYS A 384 0.30 12.15 -25.21
N THR A 385 1.12 11.22 -24.74
CA THR A 385 2.14 10.57 -25.58
C THR A 385 1.62 9.38 -26.38
N GLY A 386 0.35 8.99 -26.18
CA GLY A 386 -0.25 7.79 -26.79
C GLY A 386 0.28 6.48 -26.18
N ALA A 387 0.92 6.56 -25.02
CA ALA A 387 1.63 5.44 -24.39
C ALA A 387 0.73 4.67 -23.42
N ALA A 388 -0.60 4.71 -23.62
CA ALA A 388 -1.55 4.00 -22.77
C ALA A 388 -1.32 2.47 -22.76
N GLU A 389 -0.62 1.93 -23.77
CA GLU A 389 -0.25 0.52 -23.87
C GLU A 389 1.03 0.15 -23.08
N GLN A 390 1.89 1.13 -22.74
CA GLN A 390 3.07 0.91 -21.91
C GLN A 390 2.75 1.28 -20.45
N ASN A 391 1.99 0.41 -19.78
CA ASN A 391 1.60 0.49 -18.36
C ASN A 391 2.78 0.36 -17.38
N SER A 392 3.87 1.10 -17.59
CA SER A 392 5.00 1.11 -16.67
C SER A 392 4.67 1.99 -15.47
N ALA A 393 4.43 1.36 -14.32
CA ALA A 393 4.19 2.05 -13.06
C ALA A 393 5.36 2.98 -12.69
N LEU A 394 5.08 4.10 -12.03
CA LEU A 394 6.11 5.05 -11.60
C LEU A 394 7.13 4.41 -10.64
N SER A 395 6.73 3.37 -9.91
CA SER A 395 7.60 2.52 -9.09
C SER A 395 8.76 1.92 -9.89
N VAL A 396 8.52 1.48 -11.12
CA VAL A 396 9.55 0.89 -11.99
C VAL A 396 10.58 1.94 -12.41
N PHE A 397 10.12 3.14 -12.78
CA PHE A 397 11.02 4.26 -13.05
C PHE A 397 11.76 4.74 -11.81
N LEU A 398 11.17 4.60 -10.63
CA LEU A 398 11.82 4.91 -9.36
C LEU A 398 13.00 3.97 -9.13
N VAL A 399 12.84 2.66 -9.34
CA VAL A 399 13.96 1.70 -9.27
C VAL A 399 15.05 2.07 -10.29
N ALA A 400 14.66 2.30 -11.54
CA ALA A 400 15.62 2.69 -12.59
C ALA A 400 16.40 3.97 -12.22
N SER A 401 15.77 4.94 -11.55
CA SER A 401 16.43 6.15 -11.08
C SER A 401 17.43 5.92 -9.96
N VAL A 402 17.18 4.96 -9.06
CA VAL A 402 18.12 4.56 -8.01
C VAL A 402 19.36 3.94 -8.64
N LEU A 403 19.17 3.07 -9.65
CA LEU A 403 20.26 2.47 -10.42
C LEU A 403 21.08 3.52 -11.18
N GLU A 404 20.43 4.44 -11.92
CA GLU A 404 21.13 5.49 -12.68
C GLU A 404 21.91 6.43 -11.74
N THR A 405 21.36 6.75 -10.56
CA THR A 405 22.05 7.55 -9.54
C THR A 405 23.36 6.89 -9.07
N LYS A 406 23.40 5.56 -9.08
CA LYS A 406 24.55 4.74 -8.65
C LYS A 406 25.37 4.15 -9.76
N HIS A 407 25.07 4.49 -11.02
CA HIS A 407 25.80 4.01 -12.20
C HIS A 407 27.32 3.99 -11.97
N ARG A 408 27.91 5.11 -11.53
CA ARG A 408 29.37 5.21 -11.34
C ARG A 408 29.92 4.27 -10.28
N GLN A 409 29.15 3.96 -9.23
CA GLN A 409 29.56 3.06 -8.16
C GLN A 409 29.40 1.60 -8.63
N LEU A 410 28.24 1.26 -9.19
CA LEU A 410 27.95 -0.06 -9.74
C LEU A 410 28.97 -0.49 -10.81
N MET A 411 29.30 0.40 -11.75
CA MET A 411 30.29 0.10 -12.80
C MET A 411 31.74 -0.08 -12.29
N LYS A 412 32.07 0.40 -11.09
CA LYS A 412 33.44 0.37 -10.56
C LYS A 412 33.65 -0.68 -9.48
N GLU A 413 32.66 -0.83 -8.61
CA GLU A 413 32.77 -1.59 -7.37
C GLU A 413 32.07 -2.96 -7.49
N ALA A 414 31.00 -3.07 -8.29
CA ALA A 414 30.27 -4.33 -8.41
C ALA A 414 31.01 -5.30 -9.34
N LYS A 415 31.44 -6.44 -8.76
CA LYS A 415 32.08 -7.56 -9.46
C LYS A 415 31.25 -8.84 -9.41
N GLY A 416 30.18 -8.85 -8.64
CA GLY A 416 29.16 -9.90 -8.61
C GLY A 416 27.80 -9.35 -8.17
N LEU A 417 26.78 -10.20 -8.22
CA LEU A 417 25.41 -9.86 -7.80
C LEU A 417 25.34 -9.44 -6.32
N ASP A 418 26.13 -10.06 -5.45
CA ASP A 418 26.18 -9.72 -4.02
C ASP A 418 26.65 -8.29 -3.79
N ASP A 419 27.63 -7.80 -4.56
CA ASP A 419 28.09 -6.41 -4.49
C ASP A 419 26.98 -5.45 -4.94
N VAL A 420 26.20 -5.82 -5.96
CA VAL A 420 25.04 -5.03 -6.40
C VAL A 420 24.02 -4.91 -5.26
N VAL A 421 23.69 -6.03 -4.61
CA VAL A 421 22.76 -6.05 -3.47
C VAL A 421 23.31 -5.23 -2.31
N GLN A 422 24.60 -5.33 -2.00
CA GLN A 422 25.24 -4.55 -0.94
C GLN A 422 25.21 -3.05 -1.23
N ILE A 423 25.62 -2.62 -2.44
CA ILE A 423 25.61 -1.22 -2.86
C ILE A 423 24.20 -0.65 -2.79
N LEU A 424 23.19 -1.42 -3.17
CA LEU A 424 21.78 -1.01 -3.07
C LEU A 424 21.28 -1.02 -1.62
N GLY A 425 21.75 -1.93 -0.78
CA GLY A 425 21.43 -2.00 0.64
C GLY A 425 21.97 -0.82 1.45
N GLU A 426 23.15 -0.30 1.10
CA GLU A 426 23.72 0.92 1.73
C GLU A 426 22.87 2.18 1.50
N ILE A 427 22.00 2.14 0.48
CA ILE A 427 21.11 3.24 0.10
C ILE A 427 19.80 3.18 0.90
N SER A 428 19.40 2.00 1.37
CA SER A 428 18.22 1.79 2.20
C SER A 428 18.29 2.68 3.44
N GLY A 429 17.28 3.52 3.62
CA GLY A 429 17.19 4.50 4.69
C GLY A 429 17.91 5.83 4.45
N ASN A 430 18.68 5.97 3.38
CA ASN A 430 19.37 7.21 3.03
C ASN A 430 18.77 7.94 1.81
N LEU A 431 17.84 7.32 1.10
CA LEU A 431 17.16 7.91 -0.06
C LEU A 431 16.35 9.15 0.31
N ASP A 432 16.40 10.15 -0.56
CA ASP A 432 15.47 11.29 -0.55
C ASP A 432 14.33 11.00 -1.53
N ALA A 433 13.14 10.74 -1.01
CA ALA A 433 11.97 10.36 -1.80
C ALA A 433 11.62 11.42 -2.87
N ARG A 434 11.78 12.71 -2.55
CA ARG A 434 11.49 13.80 -3.51
C ARG A 434 12.51 13.81 -4.62
N LYS A 435 13.80 13.69 -4.30
CA LYS A 435 14.87 13.64 -5.29
C LYS A 435 14.72 12.40 -6.17
N ALA A 436 14.47 11.24 -5.58
CA ALA A 436 14.28 9.99 -6.31
C ALA A 436 13.11 10.08 -7.30
N LEU A 437 11.97 10.65 -6.90
CA LEU A 437 10.85 10.91 -7.80
C LEU A 437 11.19 11.90 -8.94
N ASP A 438 11.91 12.98 -8.64
CA ASP A 438 12.33 13.95 -9.66
C ASP A 438 13.27 13.30 -10.69
N GLU A 439 14.19 12.42 -10.26
CA GLU A 439 15.05 11.64 -11.16
C GLU A 439 14.26 10.58 -11.94
N ALA A 440 13.31 9.86 -11.31
CA ALA A 440 12.43 8.91 -11.98
C ALA A 440 11.64 9.54 -13.14
N LEU A 441 11.15 10.77 -12.94
CA LEU A 441 10.48 11.52 -14.01
C LEU A 441 11.44 11.94 -15.15
N LYS A 442 12.74 12.09 -14.89
CA LYS A 442 13.74 12.32 -15.95
C LYS A 442 14.03 11.03 -16.71
N VAL A 443 14.22 9.92 -16.00
CA VAL A 443 14.38 8.58 -16.59
C VAL A 443 13.21 8.28 -17.52
N HIS A 444 11.97 8.45 -17.05
CA HIS A 444 10.77 8.27 -17.86
C HIS A 444 10.80 9.12 -19.14
N LYS A 445 11.13 10.42 -19.04
CA LYS A 445 11.25 11.28 -20.24
C LYS A 445 12.35 10.83 -21.19
N LYS A 446 13.47 10.31 -20.67
CA LYS A 446 14.59 9.82 -21.48
C LYS A 446 14.18 8.54 -22.21
N TYR A 447 13.57 7.59 -21.49
CA TYR A 447 12.97 6.38 -22.05
C TYR A 447 11.98 6.70 -23.17
N MET A 448 10.99 7.56 -22.91
CA MET A 448 9.97 7.93 -23.90
C MET A 448 10.54 8.61 -25.15
N LYS A 449 11.68 9.30 -25.05
CA LYS A 449 12.36 9.91 -26.21
C LYS A 449 13.15 8.90 -27.03
N GLN A 450 13.70 7.88 -26.38
CA GLN A 450 14.53 6.85 -27.02
C GLN A 450 13.67 5.72 -27.60
N ALA A 451 12.64 5.29 -26.89
CA ALA A 451 11.68 4.29 -27.34
C ALA A 451 10.90 4.71 -28.60
N LYS A 452 10.75 6.01 -28.87
CA LYS A 452 10.17 6.54 -30.12
C LYS A 452 11.14 6.57 -31.30
N LYS A 453 12.43 6.32 -31.07
CA LYS A 453 13.48 6.31 -32.11
C LYS A 453 13.90 4.89 -32.50
N SER A 454 13.62 3.92 -31.63
CA SER A 454 13.67 2.49 -31.90
C SER A 454 12.42 2.06 -32.64
#